data_AF-A0A944NB61-F1
#
_entry.id   AF-A0A944NB61-F1
#
_cell.length_a   1.000
_cell.length_b   1.000
_cell.length_c   1.000
_cell.angle_alpha   90.00
_cell.angle_beta   90.00
_cell.angle_gamma   90.00
#
_symmetry.space_group_name_H-M   'P 1'
#
loop_
_entity.id
_entity.type
_entity.pdbx_description
1 polymer ?
#
loop_
_entity_poly.entity_id
_entity_poly.type
_entity_poly.pdbx_seq_one_letter_code
_entity_poly.pdbx_strand_id
1 'polypeptide(L)'
;MKYNYYPGCSLERNAHSYHDSAMAVGTKLGIEFVEVEDWNCCGATEYMSIDKISAFTLSGRNLALAYEQKENGDLVAPCSLCLLNLQKSDHHMQESQELANNVNTSLAEGGLSYKPGSVQSKHLLDVFAKDIDENEIVEKVEKFLYGLKIAPYYGCLSSRPGFDGRENFDFPLRLDNLISLLGADVVDFPLKTHCCGGHMTQISEPTALELIRRLLKNAVDNHADMIVTICPMCQLNLDAYQDSVNKYFKTDFNIPVLYFTQIMGVAFGFEPKEMGIWQEFVNAKEVLAKILDEPPKVPKEKRASKTALPMAKV
;
A
#
# COMPACT_ATOMS: atom_id res chain seq x y z
N MET A 1 9.12 18.76 -3.25
CA MET A 1 7.64 18.87 -3.28
C MET A 1 7.10 18.77 -1.86
N LYS A 2 5.93 19.33 -1.57
CA LYS A 2 5.36 19.35 -0.21
C LYS A 2 3.91 18.88 -0.24
N TYR A 3 3.55 18.00 0.69
CA TYR A 3 2.21 17.40 0.79
C TYR A 3 1.72 17.45 2.23
N ASN A 4 0.41 17.66 2.42
CA ASN A 4 -0.20 17.30 3.70
C ASN A 4 -0.14 15.78 3.87
N TYR A 5 0.09 15.32 5.08
CA TYR A 5 0.31 13.91 5.39
C TYR A 5 -0.62 13.46 6.52
N TYR A 6 -1.35 12.38 6.26
CA TYR A 6 -2.23 11.76 7.23
C TYR A 6 -1.76 10.32 7.49
N PRO A 7 -1.01 10.07 8.58
CA PRO A 7 -0.50 8.74 8.89
C PRO A 7 -1.62 7.76 9.24
N GLY A 8 -2.69 8.25 9.88
CA GLY A 8 -3.73 7.41 10.45
C GLY A 8 -3.23 6.57 11.63
N CYS A 9 -4.15 5.84 12.26
CA CYS A 9 -3.87 5.16 13.53
C CYS A 9 -2.85 4.01 13.46
N SER A 10 -2.77 3.29 12.33
CA SER A 10 -1.88 2.13 12.22
C SER A 10 -0.40 2.55 12.19
N LEU A 11 -0.08 3.62 11.48
CA LEU A 11 1.30 4.08 11.30
C LEU A 11 1.90 4.65 12.60
N GLU A 12 1.06 5.17 13.51
CA GLU A 12 1.46 5.57 14.87
C GLU A 12 1.79 4.39 15.79
N ARG A 13 1.44 3.16 15.39
CA ARG A 13 1.44 1.99 16.27
C ARG A 13 2.07 0.77 15.60
N ASN A 14 1.24 -0.14 15.10
CA ASN A 14 1.67 -1.45 14.62
C ASN A 14 2.37 -1.41 13.25
N ALA A 15 2.25 -0.31 12.51
CA ALA A 15 2.90 -0.09 11.22
C ALA A 15 3.89 1.09 11.25
N HIS A 16 4.54 1.34 12.40
CA HIS A 16 5.53 2.40 12.55
C HIS A 16 6.68 2.29 11.55
N SER A 17 7.11 1.07 11.22
CA SER A 17 8.11 0.83 10.18
C SER A 17 7.70 1.35 8.79
N TYR A 18 6.40 1.41 8.50
CA TYR A 18 5.89 1.99 7.27
C TYR A 18 6.01 3.53 7.28
N HIS A 19 5.74 4.16 8.43
CA HIS A 19 5.92 5.61 8.60
C HIS A 19 7.38 6.00 8.43
N ASP A 20 8.29 5.37 9.19
CA ASP A 20 9.72 5.70 9.17
C ASP A 20 10.31 5.56 7.77
N SER A 21 10.02 4.43 7.10
CA SER A 21 10.50 4.19 5.74
C SER A 21 9.87 5.16 4.73
N ALA A 22 8.59 5.53 4.87
CA ALA A 22 7.96 6.53 4.02
C ALA A 22 8.62 7.92 4.16
N MET A 23 8.91 8.35 5.38
CA MET A 23 9.57 9.64 5.64
C MET A 23 11.01 9.66 5.10
N ALA A 24 11.77 8.58 5.30
CA ALA A 24 13.15 8.47 4.82
C ALA A 24 13.22 8.47 3.27
N VAL A 25 12.38 7.66 2.62
CA VAL A 25 12.27 7.60 1.16
C VAL A 25 11.79 8.94 0.59
N GLY A 26 10.78 9.55 1.20
CA GLY A 26 10.27 10.87 0.82
C GLY A 26 11.38 11.93 0.86
N THR A 27 12.14 11.99 1.95
CA THR A 27 13.27 12.91 2.11
C THR A 27 14.33 12.70 1.03
N LYS A 28 14.70 11.45 0.73
CA LYS A 28 15.68 11.11 -0.33
C LYS A 28 15.20 11.57 -1.72
N LEU A 29 13.89 11.55 -1.96
CA LEU A 29 13.23 12.03 -3.19
C LEU A 29 12.91 13.53 -3.16
N GLY A 30 13.32 14.28 -2.13
CA GLY A 30 13.04 15.71 -2.03
C GLY A 30 11.56 16.04 -1.79
N ILE A 31 10.80 15.09 -1.20
CA ILE A 31 9.43 15.28 -0.75
C ILE A 31 9.42 15.57 0.75
N GLU A 32 8.70 16.62 1.13
CA GLU A 32 8.37 16.97 2.51
C GLU A 32 6.92 16.57 2.79
N PHE A 33 6.72 15.69 3.76
CA PHE A 33 5.41 15.31 4.26
C PHE A 33 5.13 16.09 5.55
N VAL A 34 4.13 16.96 5.53
CA VAL A 34 3.72 17.73 6.71
C VAL A 34 2.48 17.11 7.29
N GLU A 35 2.63 16.54 8.47
CA GLU A 35 1.52 15.91 9.17
C GLU A 35 0.38 16.91 9.42
N VAL A 36 -0.85 16.45 9.23
CA VAL A 36 -2.05 17.23 9.53
C VAL A 36 -2.21 17.34 11.05
N GLU A 37 -2.11 18.52 11.63
CA GLU A 37 -2.26 18.65 13.08
C GLU A 37 -3.65 18.23 13.56
N ASP A 38 -3.70 17.56 14.72
CA ASP A 38 -4.93 17.15 15.40
C ASP A 38 -5.85 16.24 14.55
N TRP A 39 -5.31 15.42 13.65
CA TRP A 39 -6.12 14.44 12.89
C TRP A 39 -6.79 13.40 13.80
N ASN A 40 -7.91 12.82 13.35
CA ASN A 40 -8.57 11.69 14.02
C ASN A 40 -8.59 10.42 13.15
N CYS A 41 -8.82 9.25 13.77
CA CYS A 41 -8.96 8.00 13.02
C CYS A 41 -10.10 8.09 11.98
N CYS A 42 -9.88 7.51 10.80
CA CYS A 42 -10.86 7.47 9.70
C CYS A 42 -12.10 6.59 9.97
N GLY A 43 -12.20 5.96 11.14
CA GLY A 43 -13.31 5.08 11.51
C GLY A 43 -13.29 3.69 10.87
N ALA A 44 -12.24 3.36 10.12
CA ALA A 44 -12.04 2.09 9.42
C ALA A 44 -13.32 1.66 8.64
N THR A 45 -13.62 0.36 8.55
CA THR A 45 -14.81 -0.12 7.80
C THR A 45 -16.07 -0.16 8.66
N GLU A 46 -15.92 -0.15 9.98
CA GLU A 46 -16.97 -0.43 10.94
C GLU A 46 -17.98 0.72 11.03
N TYR A 47 -17.48 1.96 11.07
CA TYR A 47 -18.33 3.09 11.41
C TYR A 47 -19.32 3.43 10.29
N MET A 48 -18.93 3.19 9.04
CA MET A 48 -19.80 3.35 7.87
C MET A 48 -21.03 2.43 7.90
N SER A 49 -20.96 1.29 8.58
CA SER A 49 -22.08 0.35 8.73
C SER A 49 -23.00 0.71 9.90
N ILE A 50 -22.59 1.63 10.77
CA ILE A 50 -23.32 2.01 11.98
C ILE A 50 -24.05 3.33 11.77
N ASP A 51 -23.32 4.41 11.48
CA ASP A 51 -23.90 5.74 11.29
C ASP A 51 -23.21 6.51 10.17
N LYS A 52 -24.01 6.85 9.14
CA LYS A 52 -23.52 7.47 7.91
C LYS A 52 -22.94 8.86 8.16
N ILE A 53 -23.64 9.70 8.92
CA ILE A 53 -23.23 11.10 9.13
C ILE A 53 -21.94 11.13 9.93
N SER A 54 -21.87 10.38 11.03
CA SER A 54 -20.69 10.34 11.90
C SER A 54 -19.47 9.80 11.16
N ALA A 55 -19.62 8.77 10.31
CA ALA A 55 -18.52 8.26 9.49
C ALA A 55 -17.97 9.30 8.51
N PHE A 56 -18.83 10.05 7.84
CA PHE A 56 -18.41 11.12 6.95
C PHE A 56 -17.88 12.33 7.69
N THR A 57 -18.38 12.64 8.88
CA THR A 57 -17.83 13.72 9.72
C THR A 57 -16.41 13.41 10.19
N LEU A 58 -16.12 12.17 10.63
CA LEU A 58 -14.76 11.79 11.05
C LEU A 58 -13.72 11.95 9.94
N SER A 59 -14.05 11.53 8.73
CA SER A 59 -13.14 11.66 7.58
C SER A 59 -13.13 13.09 7.02
N GLY A 60 -14.29 13.74 6.99
CA GLY A 60 -14.46 15.14 6.58
C GLY A 60 -13.69 16.12 7.47
N ARG A 61 -13.54 15.81 8.77
CA ARG A 61 -12.71 16.57 9.69
C ARG A 61 -11.24 16.59 9.26
N ASN A 62 -10.67 15.43 8.91
CA ASN A 62 -9.29 15.37 8.43
C ASN A 62 -9.13 16.11 7.09
N LEU A 63 -10.13 16.07 6.21
CA LEU A 63 -10.13 16.86 4.97
C LEU A 63 -10.19 18.37 5.25
N ALA A 64 -11.01 18.81 6.21
CA ALA A 64 -11.10 20.21 6.64
C ALA A 64 -9.75 20.71 7.19
N LEU A 65 -9.12 19.93 8.08
CA LEU A 65 -7.82 20.26 8.66
C LEU A 65 -6.72 20.34 7.59
N ALA A 66 -6.67 19.37 6.68
CA ALA A 66 -5.73 19.39 5.56
C ALA A 66 -5.94 20.61 4.65
N TYR A 67 -7.19 21.02 4.43
CA TYR A 67 -7.52 22.23 3.68
C TYR A 67 -7.01 23.51 4.38
N GLU A 68 -7.17 23.61 5.70
CA GLU A 68 -6.73 24.75 6.49
C GLU A 68 -5.20 24.90 6.55
N GLN A 69 -4.47 23.79 6.52
CA GLN A 69 -3.01 23.76 6.52
C GLN A 69 -2.38 24.32 5.23
N LYS A 70 -3.16 24.43 4.14
CA LYS A 70 -2.82 25.12 2.87
C LYS A 70 -1.52 24.66 2.17
N GLU A 71 -1.10 23.42 2.36
CA GLU A 71 0.02 22.85 1.59
C GLU A 71 -0.49 22.19 0.30
N ASN A 72 -0.42 22.93 -0.82
CA ASN A 72 -0.74 22.50 -2.19
C ASN A 72 -2.12 21.83 -2.43
N GLY A 73 -2.99 21.72 -1.43
CA GLY A 73 -4.32 21.09 -1.51
C GLY A 73 -4.32 19.55 -1.60
N ASP A 74 -3.15 18.92 -1.65
CA ASP A 74 -3.02 17.46 -1.70
C ASP A 74 -2.86 16.87 -0.29
N LEU A 75 -3.60 15.80 0.00
CA LEU A 75 -3.50 15.01 1.23
C LEU A 75 -3.04 13.59 0.92
N VAL A 76 -1.90 13.19 1.50
CA VAL A 76 -1.31 11.87 1.29
C VAL A 76 -1.65 10.96 2.46
N ALA A 77 -2.21 9.80 2.15
CA ALA A 77 -2.50 8.74 3.12
C ALA A 77 -1.79 7.44 2.70
N PRO A 78 -0.88 6.88 3.51
CA PRO A 78 -0.23 5.60 3.21
C PRO A 78 -1.13 4.38 3.41
N CYS A 79 -2.17 4.50 4.23
CA CYS A 79 -3.12 3.41 4.47
C CYS A 79 -4.24 3.43 3.43
N SER A 80 -4.42 2.32 2.70
CA SER A 80 -5.44 2.23 1.65
C SER A 80 -6.87 2.39 2.16
N LEU A 81 -7.15 1.98 3.41
CA LEU A 81 -8.47 2.19 4.03
C LEU A 81 -8.70 3.66 4.41
N CYS A 82 -7.66 4.33 4.93
CA CYS A 82 -7.70 5.76 5.21
C CYS A 82 -7.99 6.57 3.94
N LEU A 83 -7.26 6.28 2.86
CA LEU A 83 -7.49 6.90 1.55
C LEU A 83 -8.93 6.69 1.07
N LEU A 84 -9.41 5.45 1.10
CA LEU A 84 -10.77 5.12 0.66
C LEU A 84 -11.81 5.94 1.43
N ASN A 85 -11.70 6.02 2.76
CA ASN A 85 -12.68 6.75 3.56
C ASN A 85 -12.63 8.26 3.30
N LEU A 86 -11.43 8.84 3.12
CA LEU A 86 -11.28 10.24 2.73
C LEU A 86 -11.94 10.51 1.37
N GLN A 87 -11.59 9.74 0.34
CA GLN A 87 -12.15 9.89 -1.01
C GLN A 87 -13.66 9.66 -1.04
N LYS A 88 -14.15 8.65 -0.32
CA LYS A 88 -15.59 8.33 -0.24
C LYS A 88 -16.37 9.46 0.44
N SER A 89 -15.79 10.07 1.48
CA SER A 89 -16.42 11.21 2.17
C SER A 89 -16.49 12.42 1.26
N ASP A 90 -15.38 12.75 0.62
CA ASP A 90 -15.31 13.86 -0.32
C ASP A 90 -16.31 13.67 -1.47
N HIS A 91 -16.28 12.51 -2.13
CA HIS A 91 -17.14 12.18 -3.25
C HIS A 91 -18.64 12.26 -2.89
N HIS A 92 -19.07 11.61 -1.82
CA HIS A 92 -20.50 11.62 -1.47
C HIS A 92 -20.98 12.99 -0.98
N MET A 93 -20.12 13.80 -0.36
CA MET A 93 -20.48 15.20 -0.06
C MET A 93 -20.58 16.04 -1.35
N GLN A 94 -19.82 15.74 -2.41
CA GLN A 94 -20.00 16.38 -3.72
C GLN A 94 -21.33 15.97 -4.37
N GLU A 95 -21.74 14.70 -4.25
CA GLU A 95 -22.98 14.19 -4.85
C GLU A 95 -24.25 14.63 -4.11
N SER A 96 -24.18 14.89 -2.81
CA SER A 96 -25.34 15.18 -1.96
C SER A 96 -25.13 16.44 -1.12
N GLN A 97 -25.80 17.53 -1.53
CA GLN A 97 -25.80 18.79 -0.77
C GLN A 97 -26.37 18.61 0.64
N GLU A 98 -27.38 17.77 0.81
CA GLU A 98 -27.95 17.45 2.12
C GLU A 98 -26.89 16.80 3.04
N LEU A 99 -26.18 15.79 2.53
CA LEU A 99 -25.10 15.16 3.27
C LEU A 99 -24.00 16.16 3.62
N ALA A 100 -23.58 16.98 2.65
CA ALA A 100 -22.58 18.02 2.87
C ALA A 100 -23.00 19.02 3.96
N ASN A 101 -24.27 19.42 3.99
CA ASN A 101 -24.81 20.32 5.01
C ASN A 101 -24.84 19.67 6.40
N ASN A 102 -25.26 18.40 6.49
CA ASN A 102 -25.31 17.67 7.77
C ASN A 102 -23.91 17.43 8.34
N VAL A 103 -22.95 17.05 7.49
CA VAL A 103 -21.54 16.91 7.89
C VAL A 103 -20.98 18.26 8.31
N ASN A 104 -21.19 19.33 7.54
CA ASN A 104 -20.69 20.66 7.91
C ASN A 104 -21.33 21.22 9.19
N THR A 105 -22.60 20.91 9.47
CA THR A 105 -23.22 21.24 10.77
C THR A 105 -22.44 20.59 11.91
N SER A 106 -22.02 19.33 11.75
CA SER A 106 -21.23 18.62 12.76
C SER A 106 -19.80 19.16 12.88
N LEU A 107 -19.17 19.51 11.76
CA LEU A 107 -17.82 20.11 11.73
C LEU A 107 -17.80 21.50 12.38
N ALA A 108 -18.87 22.29 12.23
CA ALA A 108 -18.98 23.63 12.78
C ALA A 108 -18.92 23.65 14.31
N GLU A 109 -19.39 22.60 14.99
CA GLU A 109 -19.23 22.43 16.45
C GLU A 109 -17.76 22.36 16.88
N GLY A 110 -16.88 21.89 15.99
CA GLY A 110 -15.42 21.91 16.15
C GLY A 110 -14.74 23.14 15.55
N GLY A 111 -15.49 24.14 15.08
CA GLY A 111 -14.95 25.33 14.42
C GLY A 111 -14.45 25.08 12.99
N LEU A 112 -14.77 23.94 12.38
CA LEU A 112 -14.29 23.54 11.07
C LEU A 112 -15.40 23.63 10.00
N SER A 113 -15.00 23.76 8.74
CA SER A 113 -15.88 23.58 7.59
C SER A 113 -15.10 22.99 6.43
N TYR A 114 -15.76 22.12 5.66
CA TYR A 114 -15.18 21.50 4.48
C TYR A 114 -16.01 21.79 3.24
N LYS A 115 -15.33 22.29 2.19
CA LYS A 115 -15.88 22.40 0.85
C LYS A 115 -15.58 21.12 0.08
N PRO A 116 -16.57 20.31 -0.32
CA PRO A 116 -16.33 19.08 -1.08
C PRO A 116 -15.56 19.36 -2.38
N GLY A 117 -14.60 18.51 -2.70
CA GLY A 117 -13.69 18.64 -3.85
C GLY A 117 -12.55 19.65 -3.67
N SER A 118 -12.37 20.22 -2.47
CA SER A 118 -11.31 21.20 -2.22
C SER A 118 -9.95 20.60 -1.85
N VAL A 119 -9.91 19.32 -1.48
CA VAL A 119 -8.70 18.57 -1.15
C VAL A 119 -8.61 17.34 -2.02
N GLN A 120 -7.45 17.11 -2.63
CA GLN A 120 -7.19 15.90 -3.41
C GLN A 120 -6.46 14.87 -2.53
N SER A 121 -7.15 13.79 -2.16
CA SER A 121 -6.56 12.69 -1.39
C SER A 121 -5.85 11.68 -2.30
N LYS A 122 -4.57 11.39 -2.03
CA LYS A 122 -3.70 10.50 -2.80
C LYS A 122 -3.16 9.36 -1.93
N HIS A 123 -2.95 8.18 -2.53
CA HIS A 123 -2.18 7.11 -1.88
C HIS A 123 -0.69 7.48 -1.92
N LEU A 124 0.08 7.09 -0.89
CA LEU A 124 1.54 7.25 -0.89
C LEU A 124 2.20 6.61 -2.13
N LEU A 125 1.72 5.42 -2.53
CA LEU A 125 2.15 4.75 -3.76
C LEU A 125 1.97 5.65 -5.00
N ASP A 126 0.85 6.38 -5.12
CA ASP A 126 0.62 7.23 -6.29
C ASP A 126 1.53 8.45 -6.28
N VAL A 127 1.88 8.99 -5.11
CA VAL A 127 2.88 10.06 -4.99
C VAL A 127 4.21 9.58 -5.55
N PHE A 128 4.72 8.43 -5.08
CA PHE A 128 6.01 7.94 -5.54
C PHE A 128 6.01 7.40 -6.98
N ALA A 129 4.89 6.82 -7.45
CA ALA A 129 4.84 6.19 -8.77
C ALA A 129 4.27 7.08 -9.90
N LYS A 130 3.71 8.25 -9.59
CA LYS A 130 3.16 9.17 -10.60
C LYS A 130 3.69 10.59 -10.49
N ASP A 131 3.83 11.10 -9.28
CA ASP A 131 4.23 12.50 -9.09
C ASP A 131 5.76 12.67 -9.21
N ILE A 132 6.52 11.57 -9.15
CA ILE A 132 7.97 11.52 -9.37
C ILE A 132 8.27 10.89 -10.74
N ASP A 133 9.20 11.46 -11.50
CA ASP A 133 9.70 10.88 -12.74
C ASP A 133 10.47 9.58 -12.46
N GLU A 134 10.26 8.53 -13.27
CA GLU A 134 10.93 7.24 -13.08
C GLU A 134 12.47 7.37 -13.12
N ASN A 135 13.02 8.31 -13.89
CA ASN A 135 14.46 8.54 -13.92
C ASN A 135 14.97 9.12 -12.61
N GLU A 136 14.21 10.01 -11.96
CA GLU A 136 14.57 10.55 -10.64
C GLU A 136 14.63 9.43 -9.59
N ILE A 137 13.72 8.45 -9.67
CA ILE A 137 13.75 7.27 -8.79
C ILE A 137 15.01 6.44 -9.05
N VAL A 138 15.29 6.13 -10.32
CA VAL A 138 16.47 5.34 -10.72
C VAL A 138 17.77 6.03 -10.32
N GLU A 139 17.86 7.36 -10.43
CA GLU A 139 19.02 8.13 -9.98
C GLU A 139 19.27 8.04 -8.46
N LYS A 140 18.24 7.74 -7.66
CA LYS A 140 18.41 7.47 -6.22
C LYS A 140 18.75 6.03 -5.89
N VAL A 141 18.66 5.10 -6.84
CA VAL A 141 19.00 3.69 -6.60
C VAL A 141 20.51 3.56 -6.45
N GLU A 142 20.94 3.22 -5.23
CA GLU A 142 22.33 2.91 -4.92
C GLU A 142 22.61 1.40 -5.00
N LYS A 143 21.58 0.58 -4.73
CA LYS A 143 21.65 -0.88 -4.79
C LYS A 143 20.42 -1.44 -5.48
N PHE A 144 20.59 -1.94 -6.70
CA PHE A 144 19.51 -2.65 -7.39
C PHE A 144 19.17 -3.96 -6.66
N LEU A 145 17.90 -4.32 -6.71
CA LEU A 145 17.32 -5.46 -5.99
C LEU A 145 17.37 -6.76 -6.80
N TYR A 146 18.40 -6.90 -7.63
CA TYR A 146 18.57 -8.05 -8.50
C TYR A 146 18.62 -9.36 -7.71
N GLY A 147 17.95 -10.39 -8.21
CA GLY A 147 17.86 -11.70 -7.57
C GLY A 147 16.72 -11.86 -6.57
N LEU A 148 15.98 -10.78 -6.24
CA LEU A 148 14.75 -10.88 -5.47
C LEU A 148 13.53 -11.08 -6.37
N LYS A 149 12.71 -12.06 -6.02
CA LYS A 149 11.38 -12.29 -6.60
C LYS A 149 10.30 -11.76 -5.67
N ILE A 150 9.53 -10.78 -6.11
CA ILE A 150 8.58 -10.07 -5.26
C ILE A 150 7.15 -10.24 -5.78
N ALA A 151 6.24 -10.60 -4.88
CA ALA A 151 4.80 -10.58 -5.13
C ALA A 151 4.21 -9.20 -4.73
N PRO A 152 3.77 -8.37 -5.69
CA PRO A 152 3.16 -7.07 -5.40
C PRO A 152 1.73 -7.24 -4.92
N TYR A 153 1.44 -6.85 -3.67
CA TYR A 153 0.12 -6.98 -3.06
C TYR A 153 -0.50 -5.63 -2.74
N TYR A 154 -1.47 -5.22 -3.55
CA TYR A 154 -2.17 -3.94 -3.46
C TYR A 154 -3.29 -3.94 -2.41
N GLY A 155 -3.80 -5.12 -2.07
CA GLY A 155 -5.02 -5.26 -1.29
C GLY A 155 -6.27 -4.81 -2.08
N CYS A 156 -7.42 -4.89 -1.43
CA CYS A 156 -8.70 -4.68 -2.10
C CYS A 156 -9.14 -3.21 -2.22
N LEU A 157 -8.62 -2.31 -1.37
CA LEU A 157 -9.16 -0.95 -1.19
C LEU A 157 -8.35 0.15 -1.89
N SER A 158 -7.14 -0.14 -2.35
CA SER A 158 -6.29 0.85 -3.04
C SER A 158 -6.76 1.15 -4.47
N SER A 159 -7.45 0.20 -5.09
CA SER A 159 -7.96 0.33 -6.46
C SER A 159 -9.47 0.54 -6.50
N ARG A 160 -10.25 0.07 -5.52
CA ARG A 160 -11.72 0.08 -5.55
C ARG A 160 -12.30 1.09 -4.54
N PRO A 161 -13.36 1.85 -4.89
CA PRO A 161 -14.15 1.81 -6.12
C PRO A 161 -13.59 2.69 -7.25
N GLY A 162 -12.47 3.38 -7.05
CA GLY A 162 -11.83 4.17 -8.12
C GLY A 162 -12.36 5.59 -8.28
N PHE A 163 -12.57 6.31 -7.17
CA PHE A 163 -13.05 7.71 -7.21
C PHE A 163 -12.12 8.66 -7.97
N ASP A 164 -10.87 8.26 -8.22
CA ASP A 164 -9.86 9.02 -8.95
C ASP A 164 -9.77 8.66 -10.45
N GLY A 165 -10.77 7.96 -10.99
CA GLY A 165 -10.88 7.67 -12.43
C GLY A 165 -9.95 6.57 -12.93
N ARG A 166 -9.41 5.71 -12.04
CA ARG A 166 -8.69 4.49 -12.46
C ARG A 166 -9.61 3.56 -13.26
N GLU A 167 -9.09 2.98 -14.34
CA GLU A 167 -9.88 2.09 -15.20
C GLU A 167 -9.65 0.60 -14.91
N ASN A 168 -8.42 0.20 -14.56
CA ASN A 168 -8.10 -1.21 -14.26
C ASN A 168 -7.93 -1.43 -12.75
N PHE A 169 -8.98 -1.94 -12.12
CA PHE A 169 -9.02 -2.19 -10.69
C PHE A 169 -8.45 -3.54 -10.28
N ASP A 170 -8.58 -4.55 -11.14
CA ASP A 170 -8.28 -5.93 -10.79
C ASP A 170 -6.79 -6.24 -10.98
N PHE A 171 -6.16 -5.62 -11.99
CA PHE A 171 -4.75 -5.82 -12.34
C PHE A 171 -3.98 -4.50 -12.45
N PRO A 172 -3.84 -3.74 -11.36
CA PRO A 172 -2.98 -2.57 -11.33
C PRO A 172 -1.50 -2.97 -11.55
N LEU A 173 -0.73 -2.08 -12.18
CA LEU A 173 0.69 -2.31 -12.50
C LEU A 173 1.65 -1.30 -11.85
N ARG A 174 1.16 -0.35 -11.05
CA ARG A 174 2.01 0.73 -10.51
C ARG A 174 3.07 0.23 -9.52
N LEU A 175 2.68 -0.63 -8.58
CA LEU A 175 3.61 -1.27 -7.66
C LEU A 175 4.53 -2.24 -8.41
N ASP A 176 4.02 -2.95 -9.40
CA ASP A 176 4.79 -3.87 -10.25
C ASP A 176 5.90 -3.11 -11.00
N ASN A 177 5.54 -2.03 -11.68
CA ASN A 177 6.47 -1.18 -12.40
C ASN A 177 7.50 -0.57 -11.43
N LEU A 178 7.06 -0.06 -10.29
CA LEU A 178 7.96 0.50 -9.28
C LEU A 178 8.96 -0.54 -8.76
N ILE A 179 8.51 -1.76 -8.45
CA ILE A 179 9.40 -2.85 -8.00
C ILE A 179 10.38 -3.24 -9.11
N SER A 180 9.90 -3.32 -10.36
CA SER A 180 10.74 -3.62 -11.53
C SER A 180 11.80 -2.54 -11.75
N LEU A 181 11.44 -1.27 -11.53
CA LEU A 181 12.34 -0.11 -11.64
C LEU A 181 13.50 -0.19 -10.64
N LEU A 182 13.25 -0.76 -9.46
CA LEU A 182 14.29 -1.02 -8.45
C LEU A 182 15.15 -2.26 -8.77
N GLY A 183 14.86 -2.99 -9.85
CA GLY A 183 15.63 -4.14 -10.32
C GLY A 183 15.22 -5.50 -9.76
N ALA A 184 14.12 -5.59 -9.02
CA ALA A 184 13.58 -6.89 -8.57
C ALA A 184 12.69 -7.54 -9.64
N ASP A 185 12.63 -8.87 -9.63
CA ASP A 185 11.74 -9.65 -10.49
C ASP A 185 10.32 -9.66 -9.90
N VAL A 186 9.36 -9.10 -10.63
CA VAL A 186 7.95 -9.19 -10.24
C VAL A 186 7.38 -10.55 -10.63
N VAL A 187 6.91 -11.33 -9.65
CA VAL A 187 6.27 -12.62 -9.95
C VAL A 187 4.83 -12.42 -10.42
N ASP A 188 4.31 -13.39 -11.15
CA ASP A 188 2.88 -13.42 -11.48
C ASP A 188 2.05 -13.67 -10.21
N PHE A 189 1.37 -12.62 -9.75
CA PHE A 189 0.55 -12.64 -8.55
C PHE A 189 -0.90 -12.25 -8.89
N PRO A 190 -1.72 -13.17 -9.43
CA PRO A 190 -3.08 -12.87 -9.87
C PRO A 190 -4.00 -12.45 -8.71
N LEU A 191 -3.66 -12.79 -7.47
CA LEU A 191 -4.44 -12.41 -6.29
C LEU A 191 -4.06 -11.02 -5.72
N LYS A 192 -3.28 -10.21 -6.46
CA LYS A 192 -2.73 -8.93 -6.00
C LYS A 192 -3.75 -7.92 -5.45
N THR A 193 -5.03 -8.01 -5.84
CA THR A 193 -6.13 -7.14 -5.36
C THR A 193 -7.22 -7.87 -4.56
N HIS A 194 -6.98 -9.14 -4.20
CA HIS A 194 -7.89 -9.90 -3.35
C HIS A 194 -7.82 -9.42 -1.90
N CYS A 195 -8.90 -9.65 -1.14
CA CYS A 195 -9.00 -9.23 0.25
C CYS A 195 -8.09 -10.05 1.17
N CYS A 196 -7.36 -9.39 2.08
CA CYS A 196 -6.54 -10.02 3.13
C CYS A 196 -7.34 -10.50 4.34
N GLY A 197 -8.66 -10.30 4.33
CA GLY A 197 -9.55 -10.59 5.44
C GLY A 197 -9.80 -9.41 6.39
N GLY A 198 -9.01 -8.33 6.38
CA GLY A 198 -9.22 -7.20 7.29
C GLY A 198 -9.40 -7.65 8.76
N HIS A 199 -10.41 -7.12 9.45
CA HIS A 199 -10.75 -7.51 10.83
C HIS A 199 -11.48 -8.87 10.95
N MET A 200 -11.60 -9.65 9.88
CA MET A 200 -12.21 -10.99 9.96
C MET A 200 -11.45 -11.90 10.92
N THR A 201 -10.16 -11.65 11.18
CA THR A 201 -9.38 -12.37 12.19
C THR A 201 -10.00 -12.28 13.60
N GLN A 202 -10.76 -11.22 13.89
CA GLN A 202 -11.48 -11.06 15.15
C GLN A 202 -12.96 -11.51 15.06
N ILE A 203 -13.57 -11.43 13.87
CA ILE A 203 -15.00 -11.69 13.66
C ILE A 203 -15.28 -13.17 13.31
N SER A 204 -14.54 -13.72 12.35
CA SER A 204 -14.62 -15.11 11.92
C SER A 204 -13.22 -15.58 11.50
N GLU A 205 -12.47 -16.06 12.49
CA GLU A 205 -11.10 -16.52 12.30
C GLU A 205 -10.97 -17.55 11.16
N PRO A 206 -11.81 -18.61 11.04
CA PRO A 206 -11.68 -19.56 9.93
C PRO A 206 -11.79 -18.92 8.54
N THR A 207 -12.64 -17.90 8.40
CA THR A 207 -12.81 -17.16 7.15
C THR A 207 -11.56 -16.33 6.84
N ALA A 208 -11.01 -15.66 7.85
CA ALA A 208 -9.79 -14.88 7.70
C ALA A 208 -8.59 -15.76 7.33
N LEU A 209 -8.40 -16.87 8.04
CA LEU A 209 -7.30 -17.79 7.77
C LEU A 209 -7.37 -18.36 6.35
N GLU A 210 -8.56 -18.67 5.82
CA GLU A 210 -8.71 -19.12 4.43
C GLU A 210 -8.33 -18.03 3.42
N LEU A 211 -8.72 -16.77 3.66
CA LEU A 211 -8.35 -15.65 2.79
C LEU A 211 -6.84 -15.40 2.79
N ILE A 212 -6.23 -15.39 3.97
CA ILE A 212 -4.78 -15.24 4.16
C ILE A 212 -4.04 -16.41 3.48
N ARG A 213 -4.48 -17.65 3.71
CA ARG A 213 -3.89 -18.86 3.11
C ARG A 213 -3.82 -18.78 1.58
N ARG A 214 -4.89 -18.30 0.92
CA ARG A 214 -4.90 -18.18 -0.55
C ARG A 214 -3.82 -17.24 -1.06
N LEU A 215 -3.62 -16.12 -0.38
CA LEU A 215 -2.60 -15.12 -0.73
C LEU A 215 -1.20 -15.68 -0.51
N LEU A 216 -0.93 -16.26 0.66
CA LEU A 216 0.37 -16.88 0.99
C LEU A 216 0.69 -18.03 0.02
N LYS A 217 -0.28 -18.93 -0.19
CA LYS A 217 -0.13 -20.05 -1.11
C LYS A 217 0.18 -19.58 -2.53
N ASN A 218 -0.54 -18.58 -3.03
CA ASN A 218 -0.32 -18.09 -4.40
C ASN A 218 1.06 -17.43 -4.55
N ALA A 219 1.56 -16.73 -3.53
CA ALA A 219 2.90 -16.17 -3.57
C ALA A 219 3.98 -17.27 -3.60
N VAL A 220 3.85 -18.29 -2.73
CA VAL A 220 4.79 -19.41 -2.66
C VAL A 220 4.74 -20.28 -3.92
N ASP A 221 3.55 -20.58 -4.44
CA ASP A 221 3.37 -21.36 -5.67
C ASP A 221 4.00 -20.65 -6.90
N ASN A 222 4.04 -19.32 -6.90
CA ASN A 222 4.71 -18.51 -7.92
C ASN A 222 6.17 -18.17 -7.58
N HIS A 223 6.74 -18.85 -6.58
CA HIS A 223 8.15 -18.72 -6.18
C HIS A 223 8.55 -17.30 -5.78
N ALA A 224 7.64 -16.54 -5.16
CA ALA A 224 7.99 -15.27 -4.54
C ALA A 224 8.92 -15.51 -3.34
N ASP A 225 9.97 -14.70 -3.24
CA ASP A 225 10.81 -14.64 -2.05
C ASP A 225 10.17 -13.79 -0.94
N MET A 226 9.33 -12.81 -1.31
CA MET A 226 8.59 -11.97 -0.38
C MET A 226 7.31 -11.40 -0.98
N ILE A 227 6.42 -10.96 -0.11
CA ILE A 227 5.25 -10.15 -0.49
C ILE A 227 5.54 -8.69 -0.12
N VAL A 228 5.32 -7.79 -1.07
CA VAL A 228 5.42 -6.34 -0.83
C VAL A 228 4.04 -5.73 -0.89
N THR A 229 3.65 -5.01 0.15
CA THR A 229 2.31 -4.42 0.26
C THR A 229 2.33 -2.92 0.52
N ILE A 230 1.17 -2.30 0.35
CA ILE A 230 0.94 -0.87 0.49
C ILE A 230 -0.09 -0.54 1.58
N CYS A 231 -0.59 -1.56 2.30
CA CYS A 231 -1.66 -1.41 3.28
C CYS A 231 -1.25 -2.01 4.63
N PRO A 232 -1.28 -1.25 5.74
CA PRO A 232 -0.95 -1.74 7.07
C PRO A 232 -1.72 -2.99 7.50
N MET A 233 -3.02 -3.01 7.22
CA MET A 233 -3.89 -4.15 7.56
C MET A 233 -3.54 -5.39 6.74
N CYS A 234 -3.12 -5.20 5.49
CA CYS A 234 -2.67 -6.29 4.63
C CYS A 234 -1.37 -6.91 5.15
N GLN A 235 -0.42 -6.07 5.55
CA GLN A 235 0.85 -6.52 6.13
C GLN A 235 0.58 -7.30 7.42
N LEU A 236 -0.18 -6.72 8.37
CA LEU A 236 -0.49 -7.37 9.65
C LEU A 236 -1.10 -8.77 9.44
N ASN A 237 -2.09 -8.89 8.57
CA ASN A 237 -2.78 -10.15 8.34
C ASN A 237 -1.90 -11.19 7.67
N LEU A 238 -1.08 -10.80 6.69
CA LEU A 238 -0.22 -11.74 5.98
C LEU A 238 1.05 -12.09 6.77
N ASP A 239 1.51 -11.23 7.67
CA ASP A 239 2.73 -11.44 8.45
C ASP A 239 2.43 -12.15 9.78
N ALA A 240 1.58 -11.58 10.63
CA ALA A 240 1.38 -12.04 12.00
C ALA A 240 0.61 -13.37 12.10
N TYR A 241 -0.19 -13.73 11.10
CA TYR A 241 -1.09 -14.90 11.16
C TYR A 241 -0.59 -16.12 10.37
N GLN A 242 0.65 -16.12 9.83
CA GLN A 242 1.18 -17.28 9.10
C GLN A 242 1.20 -18.56 9.97
N ASP A 243 1.62 -18.45 11.23
CA ASP A 243 1.62 -19.58 12.18
C ASP A 243 0.22 -20.15 12.41
N SER A 244 -0.78 -19.27 12.54
CA SER A 244 -2.19 -19.67 12.70
C SER A 244 -2.71 -20.38 11.44
N VAL A 245 -2.38 -19.85 10.25
CA VAL A 245 -2.71 -20.49 8.96
C VAL A 245 -2.05 -21.87 8.87
N ASN A 246 -0.75 -21.95 9.16
CA ASN A 246 0.03 -23.18 9.12
C ASN A 246 -0.55 -24.25 10.05
N LYS A 247 -0.86 -23.88 11.29
CA LYS A 247 -1.47 -24.78 12.26
C LYS A 247 -2.85 -25.28 11.83
N TYR A 248 -3.69 -24.39 11.29
CA TYR A 248 -5.07 -24.69 10.91
C TYR A 248 -5.14 -25.56 9.66
N PHE A 249 -4.37 -25.23 8.61
CA PHE A 249 -4.41 -25.90 7.31
C PHE A 249 -3.32 -26.94 7.09
N LYS A 250 -2.43 -27.13 8.06
CA LYS A 250 -1.28 -28.05 7.97
C LYS A 250 -0.33 -27.68 6.82
N THR A 251 -0.02 -26.38 6.72
CA THR A 251 0.96 -25.81 5.78
C THR A 251 2.21 -25.34 6.53
N ASP A 252 3.20 -24.83 5.80
CA ASP A 252 4.51 -24.40 6.30
C ASP A 252 4.97 -23.08 5.63
N PHE A 253 4.03 -22.15 5.40
CA PHE A 253 4.36 -20.84 4.86
C PHE A 253 5.31 -20.09 5.79
N ASN A 254 6.37 -19.52 5.21
CA ASN A 254 7.34 -18.70 5.90
C ASN A 254 7.88 -17.66 4.91
N ILE A 255 6.99 -16.76 4.44
CA ILE A 255 7.30 -15.74 3.44
C ILE A 255 7.23 -14.34 4.08
N PRO A 256 8.32 -13.55 4.09
CA PRO A 256 8.30 -12.22 4.70
C PRO A 256 7.36 -11.27 3.95
N VAL A 257 6.74 -10.37 4.70
CA VAL A 257 5.81 -9.36 4.18
C VAL A 257 6.24 -7.97 4.61
N LEU A 258 6.69 -7.17 3.64
CA LEU A 258 7.23 -5.84 3.87
C LEU A 258 6.42 -4.75 3.15
N TYR A 259 6.59 -3.51 3.57
CA TYR A 259 6.03 -2.36 2.86
C TYR A 259 6.90 -1.95 1.69
N PHE A 260 6.27 -1.43 0.63
CA PHE A 260 7.00 -1.02 -0.57
C PHE A 260 8.05 0.07 -0.31
N THR A 261 7.82 0.96 0.64
CA THR A 261 8.79 1.98 1.05
C THR A 261 10.02 1.40 1.74
N GLN A 262 9.88 0.29 2.46
CA GLN A 262 11.05 -0.38 3.06
C GLN A 262 11.98 -0.91 1.97
N ILE A 263 11.39 -1.51 0.94
CA ILE A 263 12.14 -2.04 -0.21
C ILE A 263 12.74 -0.93 -1.06
N MET A 264 12.01 0.17 -1.28
CA MET A 264 12.57 1.39 -1.90
C MET A 264 13.76 1.92 -1.10
N GLY A 265 13.64 1.99 0.23
CA GLY A 265 14.72 2.47 1.09
C GLY A 265 15.98 1.62 0.99
N VAL A 266 15.85 0.29 1.02
CA VAL A 266 16.98 -0.62 0.79
C VAL A 266 17.62 -0.37 -0.58
N ALA A 267 16.80 -0.16 -1.62
CA ALA A 267 17.33 0.14 -2.96
C ALA A 267 18.05 1.51 -3.02
N PHE A 268 17.63 2.47 -2.20
CA PHE A 268 18.24 3.80 -2.06
C PHE A 268 19.48 3.84 -1.14
N GLY A 269 19.97 2.67 -0.73
CA GLY A 269 21.20 2.52 0.06
C GLY A 269 21.01 2.66 1.58
N PHE A 270 19.77 2.77 2.07
CA PHE A 270 19.53 2.74 3.52
C PHE A 270 19.75 1.33 4.08
N GLU A 271 20.28 1.26 5.30
CA GLU A 271 20.41 -0.02 5.98
C GLU A 271 19.01 -0.59 6.32
N PRO A 272 18.78 -1.91 6.20
CA PRO A 272 17.47 -2.50 6.47
C PRO A 272 16.87 -2.10 7.82
N LYS A 273 17.72 -1.96 8.85
CA LYS A 273 17.31 -1.55 10.19
C LYS A 273 16.76 -0.12 10.23
N GLU A 274 17.31 0.79 9.44
CA GLU A 274 16.83 2.18 9.34
C GLU A 274 15.44 2.22 8.69
N MET A 275 15.14 1.26 7.82
CA MET A 275 13.82 1.12 7.19
C MET A 275 12.82 0.33 8.05
N GLY A 276 13.12 0.09 9.33
CA GLY A 276 12.25 -0.66 10.24
C GLY A 276 12.06 -2.12 9.84
N ILE A 277 12.95 -2.68 9.02
CA ILE A 277 13.02 -4.13 8.76
C ILE A 277 13.57 -4.79 10.04
N TRP A 278 13.30 -6.09 10.22
CA TRP A 278 13.50 -6.90 11.43
C TRP A 278 12.42 -6.77 12.49
N GLN A 279 11.40 -5.96 12.24
CA GLN A 279 10.24 -5.81 13.12
C GLN A 279 9.05 -6.69 12.70
N GLU A 280 9.09 -7.22 11.49
CA GLU A 280 8.13 -8.20 10.98
C GLU A 280 8.16 -9.52 11.77
N PHE A 281 7.03 -10.22 11.80
CA PHE A 281 6.92 -11.54 12.45
C PHE A 281 7.68 -12.61 11.67
N VAL A 282 7.61 -12.56 10.34
CA VAL A 282 8.33 -13.48 9.46
C VAL A 282 9.58 -12.81 8.90
N ASN A 283 10.73 -13.21 9.45
CA ASN A 283 12.02 -12.56 9.24
C ASN A 283 12.45 -12.48 7.75
N ALA A 284 12.82 -11.29 7.29
CA ALA A 284 13.23 -11.05 5.90
C ALA A 284 14.73 -11.27 5.60
N LYS A 285 15.55 -11.70 6.58
CA LYS A 285 17.03 -11.59 6.50
C LYS A 285 17.62 -12.51 5.45
N GLU A 286 17.15 -13.74 5.42
CA GLU A 286 17.60 -14.74 4.43
C GLU A 286 17.21 -14.33 3.02
N VAL A 287 16.05 -13.68 2.86
CA VAL A 287 15.59 -13.18 1.58
C VAL A 287 16.42 -12.00 1.12
N LEU A 288 16.63 -10.98 1.97
CA LEU A 288 17.44 -9.81 1.62
C LEU A 288 18.92 -10.15 1.35
N ALA A 289 19.42 -11.27 1.89
CA ALA A 289 20.76 -11.77 1.58
C ALA A 289 20.90 -12.28 0.12
N LYS A 290 19.80 -12.48 -0.61
CA LYS A 290 19.82 -12.89 -2.03
C LYS A 290 20.13 -11.76 -3.00
N ILE A 291 20.11 -10.50 -2.56
CA ILE A 291 20.35 -9.35 -3.44
C ILE A 291 21.75 -9.44 -4.03
N LEU A 292 21.82 -9.37 -5.36
CA LEU A 292 23.05 -9.46 -6.13
C LEU A 292 23.61 -8.06 -6.42
N ASP A 293 24.94 -7.94 -6.42
CA ASP A 293 25.62 -6.69 -6.75
C ASP A 293 25.56 -6.36 -8.26
N GLU A 294 25.42 -7.37 -9.11
CA GLU A 294 25.31 -7.24 -10.57
C GLU A 294 24.04 -7.92 -11.11
N PRO A 295 23.46 -7.40 -12.21
CA PRO A 295 22.28 -8.03 -12.82
C PRO A 295 22.58 -9.46 -13.25
N PRO A 296 21.64 -10.41 -13.04
CA PRO A 296 21.83 -11.79 -13.45
C PRO A 296 22.03 -11.85 -14.96
N LYS A 297 22.99 -12.68 -15.39
CA LYS A 297 23.23 -12.91 -16.83
C LYS A 297 21.96 -13.45 -17.44
N VAL A 298 21.32 -12.66 -18.30
CA VAL A 298 20.14 -13.10 -19.07
C VAL A 298 20.50 -14.40 -19.78
N PRO A 299 19.83 -15.53 -19.48
CA PRO A 299 20.05 -16.76 -20.20
C PRO A 299 19.78 -16.45 -21.67
N LYS A 300 20.81 -16.58 -22.53
CA LYS A 300 20.63 -16.43 -23.98
C LYS A 300 19.47 -17.34 -24.37
N GLU A 301 18.35 -16.76 -24.83
CA GLU A 301 17.27 -17.55 -25.41
C GLU A 301 17.90 -18.52 -26.39
N LYS A 302 17.74 -19.82 -26.12
CA LYS A 302 18.10 -20.83 -27.12
C LYS A 302 17.23 -20.51 -28.31
N ARG A 303 17.83 -19.94 -29.37
CA ARG A 303 17.20 -19.76 -30.67
C ARG A 303 16.34 -20.98 -30.93
N ALA A 304 15.03 -20.77 -31.12
CA ALA A 304 14.11 -21.85 -31.43
C ALA A 304 14.75 -22.71 -32.53
N SER A 305 14.82 -24.01 -32.29
CA SER A 305 15.34 -24.96 -33.28
C SER A 305 14.62 -24.70 -34.60
N LYS A 306 15.33 -24.77 -35.74
CA LYS A 306 14.71 -24.69 -37.08
C LYS A 306 13.67 -25.81 -37.32
N THR A 307 13.58 -26.78 -36.43
CA THR A 307 12.57 -27.86 -36.40
C THR A 307 11.45 -27.64 -35.38
N ALA A 308 11.44 -26.54 -34.63
CA ALA A 308 10.34 -26.22 -33.72
C ALA A 308 9.11 -25.81 -34.54
N LEU A 309 7.99 -26.51 -34.33
CA LEU A 309 6.70 -26.17 -34.94
C LEU A 309 6.31 -24.74 -34.53
N PRO A 310 5.72 -23.94 -35.45
CA PRO A 310 5.27 -22.60 -35.12
C PRO A 310 4.22 -22.66 -34.01
N MET A 311 4.47 -21.97 -32.89
CA MET A 311 3.45 -21.78 -31.86
C MET A 311 2.29 -21.01 -32.46
N ALA A 312 1.07 -21.47 -32.19
CA ALA A 312 -0.15 -20.77 -32.56
C ALA A 312 -0.12 -19.39 -31.90
N LYS A 313 -0.27 -18.33 -32.71
CA LYS A 313 -0.50 -16.98 -32.22
C LYS A 313 -1.85 -16.96 -31.53
N VAL A 314 -1.85 -16.73 -30.21
CA VAL A 314 -3.02 -16.29 -29.45
C VAL A 314 -2.83 -14.82 -29.17
#